data_AF-A0A418Y6U8-F1
#
_entry.id   AF-A0A418Y6U8-F1
#
_cell.length_a   1.000
_cell.length_b   1.000
_cell.length_c   1.000
_cell.angle_alpha   90.00
_cell.angle_beta   90.00
_cell.angle_gamma   90.00
#
_symmetry.space_group_name_H-M   'P 1'
#
loop_
_entity.id
_entity.type
_entity.pdbx_description
1 polymer ?
#
loop_
_entity_poly.entity_id
_entity_poly.type
_entity_poly.pdbx_seq_one_letter_code
_entity_poly.pdbx_strand_id
1 'polypeptide(L)' 'MQERPDQRVATVYYNDKEKRCSSCGEYWPADKEFFAEAISGTDGLARRCRACVKERVWAFVPTTDG' A
#
# COMPACT_ATOMS: atom_id res chain seq x y z
N MET A 1 11.95 18.73 -41.18
CA MET A 1 12.81 17.88 -40.34
C MET A 1 12.49 18.30 -38.90
N GLN A 2 11.41 17.87 -38.26
CA GLN A 2 11.04 16.53 -37.80
C GLN A 2 12.12 15.87 -36.94
N GLU A 3 12.10 16.21 -35.64
CA GLU A 3 12.47 15.29 -34.58
C GLU A 3 11.58 15.54 -33.37
N ARG A 4 11.07 14.44 -32.86
CA ARG A 4 9.82 14.29 -32.11
C ARG A 4 10.11 14.47 -30.61
N PRO A 5 9.23 15.10 -29.82
CA PRO A 5 9.34 14.99 -28.37
C PRO A 5 9.26 13.49 -28.01
N ASP A 6 10.35 12.98 -27.42
CA ASP A 6 10.49 11.62 -26.89
C ASP A 6 9.58 11.46 -25.67
N GLN A 7 8.28 11.43 -25.92
CA GLN A 7 7.25 11.16 -24.92
C GLN A 7 7.28 9.67 -24.59
N ARG A 8 8.33 9.23 -23.89
CA ARG A 8 8.45 7.87 -23.30
C ARG A 8 7.69 7.71 -21.99
N VAL A 9 6.82 8.66 -21.65
CA VAL A 9 5.94 8.57 -20.47
C VAL A 9 4.59 7.98 -20.87
N ALA A 10 4.53 6.66 -20.94
CA ALA A 10 3.29 5.90 -20.79
C ALA A 10 3.58 4.42 -20.56
N THR A 11 4.53 4.08 -19.68
CA THR A 11 4.37 2.84 -18.91
C THR A 11 3.28 3.09 -17.88
N VAL A 12 2.04 3.19 -18.38
CA VAL A 12 0.81 3.03 -17.60
C VAL A 12 0.77 1.56 -17.18
N TYR A 13 1.74 1.14 -16.37
CA TYR A 13 1.62 -0.07 -15.58
C TYR A 13 0.75 0.29 -14.39
N TYR A 14 -0.53 0.53 -14.70
CA TYR A 14 -1.62 0.49 -13.76
C TYR A 14 -1.58 -0.93 -13.21
N ASN A 15 -1.05 -1.12 -12.01
CA ASN A 15 -1.32 -2.33 -11.26
C ASN A 15 -2.79 -2.21 -10.83
N ASP A 16 -3.71 -2.65 -11.69
CA ASP A 16 -5.18 -2.75 -11.48
C ASP A 16 -5.58 -3.67 -10.32
N LYS A 17 -4.66 -3.98 -9.42
CA LYS A 17 -4.92 -4.77 -8.23
C LYS A 17 -5.17 -3.77 -7.13
N GLU A 18 -6.42 -3.35 -6.95
CA GLU A 18 -6.84 -2.65 -5.74
C GLU A 18 -7.16 -3.68 -4.66
N LYS A 19 -6.71 -3.45 -3.42
CA LYS A 19 -6.97 -4.33 -2.29
C LYS A 19 -7.76 -3.57 -1.24
N ARG A 20 -8.79 -4.24 -0.70
CA ARG A 20 -9.56 -3.71 0.43
C ARG A 20 -8.84 -3.97 1.75
N CYS A 21 -8.61 -2.91 2.52
CA CYS A 21 -8.13 -3.05 3.89
C CYS A 21 -9.24 -3.63 4.78
N SER A 22 -8.95 -4.71 5.52
CA SER A 22 -9.92 -5.28 6.47
C SER A 22 -10.06 -4.51 7.78
N SER A 23 -9.27 -3.45 7.99
CA SER A 23 -9.32 -2.63 9.21
C SER A 23 -10.15 -1.36 9.01
N CYS A 24 -9.81 -0.56 8.00
CA CYS A 24 -10.55 0.65 7.67
C CYS A 24 -11.66 0.43 6.62
N GLY A 25 -11.62 -0.69 5.89
CA GLY A 25 -12.65 -1.03 4.90
C GLY A 25 -12.48 -0.32 3.55
N GLU A 26 -11.50 0.57 3.40
CA GLU A 26 -11.19 1.31 2.18
C GLU A 26 -10.43 0.46 1.16
N TYR A 27 -10.60 0.80 -0.11
CA TYR A 27 -9.87 0.22 -1.23
C TYR A 27 -8.65 1.09 -1.51
N TRP A 28 -7.49 0.45 -1.47
CA TRP A 28 -6.22 1.09 -1.78
C TRP A 28 -5.53 0.30 -2.87
N PRO A 29 -4.64 0.91 -3.67
CA PRO A 29 -3.82 0.16 -4.60
C PRO A 29 -3.08 -0.94 -3.84
N ALA A 30 -3.11 -2.18 -4.34
CA ALA A 30 -2.33 -3.32 -3.82
C ALA A 30 -0.85 -3.16 -4.20
N ASP A 31 -0.35 -1.94 -4.00
CA ASP A 31 1.05 -1.61 -4.12
C ASP A 31 1.74 -1.78 -2.76
N LYS A 32 3.03 -2.03 -2.81
CA LYS A 32 3.89 -2.15 -1.63
C LYS A 32 4.00 -0.84 -0.86
N GLU A 33 3.67 0.30 -1.47
CA GLU A 33 3.56 1.60 -0.81
C GLU A 33 2.38 1.67 0.18
N PHE A 34 1.23 1.08 -0.16
CA PHE A 34 0.01 1.15 0.66
C PHE A 34 -0.21 -0.09 1.53
N PHE A 35 0.23 -1.26 1.08
CA PHE A 35 0.18 -2.51 1.83
C PHE A 35 1.59 -3.00 2.14
N ALA A 36 1.83 -3.39 3.39
CA ALA A 36 3.10 -4.02 3.75
C ALA A 36 3.21 -5.40 3.09
N GLU A 37 4.41 -5.78 2.68
CA GLU A 37 4.69 -7.14 2.23
C GLU A 37 4.47 -8.11 3.39
N ALA A 38 3.62 -9.11 3.18
CA ALA A 38 3.28 -10.11 4.19
C ALA A 38 3.51 -11.49 3.60
N ILE A 39 4.49 -12.20 4.17
CA ILE A 39 4.85 -13.57 3.80
C ILE A 39 3.65 -14.52 4.02
N SER A 40 2.78 -14.19 4.96
CA SER A 40 1.59 -14.98 5.32
C SER A 40 0.37 -14.74 4.42
N GLY A 41 0.41 -13.76 3.51
CA GLY A 41 -0.73 -13.38 2.68
C GLY A 41 -0.73 -14.12 1.33
N THR A 42 -1.91 -14.51 0.85
CA THR A 42 -2.09 -15.18 -0.46
C THR A 42 -1.51 -14.37 -1.63
N ASP A 43 -1.55 -13.03 -1.55
CA ASP A 43 -1.00 -12.12 -2.56
C ASP A 43 0.41 -11.59 -2.22
N GLY A 44 1.03 -12.09 -1.14
CA GLY A 44 2.27 -11.54 -0.60
C GLY A 44 2.12 -10.16 0.06
N LEU A 45 0.88 -9.68 0.24
CA LEU A 45 0.55 -8.39 0.84
C LEU A 45 -0.33 -8.54 2.08
N ALA A 46 -0.15 -7.64 3.03
CA ALA A 46 -0.91 -7.60 4.27
C ALA A 46 -2.41 -7.40 4.01
N ARG A 47 -3.24 -7.95 4.89
CA ARG A 47 -4.70 -7.76 4.87
C ARG A 47 -5.13 -6.36 5.34
N ARG A 48 -4.20 -5.61 5.94
CA ARG A 48 -4.41 -4.24 6.44
C ARG A 48 -3.45 -3.29 5.73
N CYS A 49 -3.89 -2.05 5.50
CA CYS A 49 -3.04 -1.00 4.94
C CYS A 49 -1.95 -0.59 5.94
N ARG A 50 -0.86 0.00 5.44
CA ARG A 50 0.27 0.45 6.25
C ARG A 50 -0.15 1.45 7.33
N ALA A 51 -1.14 2.31 7.08
CA ALA A 51 -1.70 3.21 8.09
C ALA A 51 -2.21 2.45 9.31
N CYS A 52 -3.14 1.51 9.11
CA CYS A 52 -3.67 0.69 10.21
C CYS A 52 -2.62 -0.24 10.84
N VAL A 53 -1.62 -0.69 10.08
CA VAL A 53 -0.48 -1.44 10.63
C VAL A 53 0.35 -0.54 11.54
N LYS A 54 0.68 0.67 11.10
CA LYS A 54 1.47 1.65 11.87
C LYS A 54 0.74 2.10 13.13
N GLU A 55 -0.57 2.32 13.07
CA GLU A 55 -1.39 2.64 14.24
C GLU A 55 -1.34 1.52 15.29
N ARG A 56 -1.40 0.25 14.88
CA ARG A 56 -1.29 -0.87 15.82
C ARG A 56 0.09 -0.97 16.48
N VAL A 57 1.15 -0.65 15.73
CA VAL A 57 2.53 -0.66 16.26
C VAL A 57 2.73 0.49 17.24
N TRP A 58 2.14 1.67 16.96
CA TRP A 58 2.21 2.82 17.87
C TRP A 58 1.29 2.69 19.10
N ALA A 59 0.22 1.91 19.02
CA ALA A 59 -0.66 1.62 20.16
C ALA A 59 -0.02 0.67 21.21
N PHE A 60 1.22 0.22 21.00
CA PHE A 60 2.03 -0.47 22.00
C PHE A 60 3.10 0.45 22.61
N VAL A 61 2.80 1.74 22.79
CA VAL A 61 3.39 2.44 23.94
C VAL A 61 2.56 2.03 25.16
N PRO A 62 3.11 1.29 26.14
CA PRO A 62 2.52 1.30 27.46
C PRO A 62 2.68 2.74 27.96
N THR A 63 1.68 3.58 27.75
CA THR A 63 1.50 4.76 28.59
C THR A 63 1.15 4.21 29.97
N THR A 64 2.18 3.87 30.74
CA THR A 64 2.14 4.04 32.19
C THR A 64 1.82 5.52 32.43
N ASP A 65 0.53 5.80 32.47
CA ASP A 65 -0.03 6.89 33.24
C ASP A 65 0.37 6.64 34.71
N GLY A 66 1.12 7.58 35.28
CA GLY A 66 1.69 7.51 36.63
C GLY A 66 2.54 8.73 36.94
#